data_AF-F4CEI3-F1
#
_entry.id   AF-F4CEI3-F1
#
_cell.length_a   1.000
_cell.length_b   1.000
_cell.length_c   1.000
_cell.angle_alpha   90.00
_cell.angle_beta   90.00
_cell.angle_gamma   90.00
#
_symmetry.space_group_name_H-M   'P 1'
#
loop_
_entity.id
_entity.type
_entity.pdbx_description
1 polymer ?
#
loop_
_entity_poly.entity_id
_entity_poly.type
_entity_poly.pdbx_seq_one_letter_code
_entity_poly.pdbx_strand_id
1 'polypeptide(L)'
;MAKTEPYKINPDKLKSTLLSIKARFESNTIQKMTDISDMYSTGLKKALGMGHDSFVTKFSDPGKFTVEDILKLSDISDVDKDIIWKRIVEETEANRTRHDISHLLSKPKGE
;
A
#
# COMPACT_ATOMS: atom_id res chain seq x y z
N MET A 1 -3.14 -34.72 -0.07
CA MET A 1 -3.01 -33.25 -0.12
C MET A 1 -2.22 -32.92 -1.38
N ALA A 2 -2.85 -32.29 -2.37
CA ALA A 2 -2.17 -31.91 -3.61
C ALA A 2 -1.10 -30.86 -3.28
N LYS A 3 0.16 -31.18 -3.56
CA LYS A 3 1.26 -30.21 -3.49
C LYS A 3 1.06 -29.24 -4.66
N THR A 4 0.49 -28.07 -4.39
CA THR A 4 0.51 -26.96 -5.35
C THR A 4 1.97 -26.60 -5.59
N GLU A 5 2.45 -26.80 -6.81
CA GLU A 5 3.78 -26.34 -7.20
C GLU A 5 3.93 -24.85 -6.84
N PRO A 6 5.05 -24.44 -6.23
CA PRO A 6 5.23 -23.05 -5.85
C PRO A 6 5.19 -22.21 -7.13
N TYR A 7 4.19 -21.34 -7.25
CA TYR A 7 4.01 -20.44 -8.38
C TYR A 7 5.35 -19.77 -8.74
N LYS A 8 5.87 -20.10 -9.92
CA LYS A 8 7.18 -19.64 -10.37
C LYS A 8 7.04 -18.18 -10.79
N ILE A 9 7.67 -17.29 -10.02
CA ILE A 9 7.71 -15.87 -10.37
C ILE A 9 8.64 -15.70 -11.57
N ASN A 10 8.18 -14.95 -12.58
CA ASN A 10 9.02 -14.56 -13.69
C ASN A 10 9.91 -13.38 -13.22
N PRO A 11 11.25 -13.57 -13.13
CA PRO A 11 12.14 -12.55 -12.59
C PRO A 11 12.21 -11.30 -13.49
N ASP A 12 12.18 -11.45 -14.81
CA ASP A 12 12.23 -10.33 -15.75
C ASP A 12 10.95 -9.48 -15.67
N LYS A 13 9.79 -10.15 -15.55
CA LYS A 13 8.51 -9.47 -15.33
C LYS A 13 8.48 -8.75 -13.98
N LEU A 14 9.01 -9.37 -12.92
CA LEU A 14 9.10 -8.72 -11.62
C LEU A 14 9.99 -7.47 -11.69
N LYS A 15 11.17 -7.58 -12.31
CA LYS A 15 12.10 -6.46 -12.49
C LYS A 15 11.46 -5.30 -13.28
N SER A 16 10.80 -5.58 -14.40
CA SER A 16 10.13 -4.53 -15.19
C SER A 16 8.95 -3.90 -14.46
N THR A 17 8.22 -4.68 -13.65
CA THR A 17 7.14 -4.19 -12.79
C THR A 17 7.68 -3.21 -11.76
N LEU A 18 8.76 -3.55 -11.04
CA LEU A 18 9.37 -2.70 -10.02
C LEU A 18 9.90 -1.38 -10.60
N LEU A 19 10.55 -1.43 -11.77
CA LEU A 19 10.96 -0.22 -12.50
C LEU A 19 9.78 0.68 -12.87
N SER A 20 8.67 0.06 -13.30
CA SER A 20 7.46 0.80 -13.66
C SER A 20 6.78 1.40 -12.42
N ILE A 21 6.79 0.70 -11.28
CA ILE A 21 6.29 1.23 -10.00
C ILE A 21 7.11 2.46 -9.61
N LYS A 22 8.44 2.37 -9.68
CA LYS A 22 9.34 3.48 -9.38
C LYS A 22 9.02 4.72 -10.22
N ALA A 23 9.03 4.55 -11.54
CA ALA A 23 8.73 5.65 -12.46
C ALA A 23 7.35 6.27 -12.22
N ARG A 24 6.34 5.46 -11.87
CA ARG A 24 4.98 5.96 -11.61
C ARG A 24 4.86 6.74 -10.28
N PHE A 25 5.57 6.32 -9.23
CA PHE A 25 5.66 7.09 -8.00
C PHE A 25 6.40 8.42 -8.21
N GLU A 26 7.57 8.40 -8.85
CA GLU A 26 8.38 9.60 -9.10
C GLU A 26 7.67 10.61 -10.02
N SER A 27 6.89 10.13 -10.98
CA SER A 27 6.07 10.98 -11.87
C SER A 27 4.72 11.37 -11.27
N ASN A 28 4.40 10.92 -10.05
CA ASN A 28 3.13 11.16 -9.37
C ASN A 28 1.90 10.72 -10.20
N THR A 29 2.04 9.65 -10.99
CA THR A 29 0.97 9.12 -11.87
C THR A 29 0.14 8.02 -11.20
N ILE A 30 0.51 7.60 -9.99
CA ILE A 30 -0.28 6.68 -9.17
C ILE A 30 -1.42 7.46 -8.52
N GLN A 31 -2.65 7.12 -8.88
CA GLN A 31 -3.86 7.75 -8.32
C GLN A 31 -4.41 6.93 -7.16
N LYS A 32 -4.27 5.60 -7.24
CA LYS A 32 -4.70 4.66 -6.22
C LYS A 32 -3.64 3.61 -5.97
N MET A 33 -3.54 3.11 -4.75
CA MET A 33 -2.65 1.98 -4.45
C MET A 33 -3.00 0.73 -5.25
N THR A 34 -4.27 0.54 -5.64
CA THR A 34 -4.69 -0.55 -6.54
C THR A 34 -3.96 -0.52 -7.90
N ASP A 35 -3.55 0.65 -8.37
CA ASP A 35 -2.80 0.82 -9.62
C ASP A 35 -1.46 0.07 -9.59
N ILE A 36 -0.92 -0.20 -8.39
CA ILE A 36 0.30 -0.97 -8.15
C ILE A 36 -0.02 -2.46 -8.10
N SER A 37 -1.02 -2.85 -7.32
CA SER A 37 -1.37 -4.26 -7.15
C SER A 37 -1.75 -4.94 -8.46
N ASP A 38 -2.37 -4.20 -9.38
CA ASP A 38 -2.88 -4.72 -10.64
C ASP A 38 -1.76 -5.01 -11.66
N MET A 39 -0.56 -4.42 -11.48
CA MET A 39 0.55 -4.59 -12.42
C MET A 39 1.09 -6.03 -12.44
N TYR A 40 1.35 -6.59 -11.26
CA TYR A 40 1.80 -7.99 -11.14
C TYR A 40 1.50 -8.57 -9.73
N SER A 41 0.21 -8.63 -9.37
CA SER A 41 -0.28 -9.10 -8.06
C SER A 41 0.45 -10.32 -7.50
N THR A 42 0.61 -11.39 -8.28
CA THR A 42 1.29 -12.62 -7.80
C THR A 42 2.78 -12.43 -7.51
N GLY A 43 3.47 -11.62 -8.32
CA GLY A 43 4.88 -11.27 -8.12
C GLY A 43 5.08 -10.35 -6.93
N LEU A 44 4.28 -9.29 -6.84
CA LEU A 44 4.37 -8.30 -5.77
C LEU A 44 3.98 -8.89 -4.41
N LYS A 45 2.94 -9.71 -4.34
CA LYS A 45 2.56 -10.43 -3.13
C LYS A 45 3.74 -11.25 -2.59
N LYS A 46 4.44 -11.98 -3.46
CA LYS A 46 5.59 -12.79 -3.06
C LYS A 46 6.79 -11.92 -2.67
N ALA A 47 7.07 -10.85 -3.43
CA ALA A 47 8.18 -9.93 -3.16
C ALA A 47 8.02 -9.19 -1.82
N LEU A 48 6.79 -8.78 -1.49
CA LEU A 48 6.46 -8.12 -0.22
C LEU A 48 6.33 -9.10 0.96
N GLY A 49 6.37 -10.41 0.71
CA GLY A 49 6.13 -11.43 1.74
C GLY A 49 4.74 -11.36 2.36
N MET A 50 3.74 -10.92 1.60
CA MET A 50 2.37 -10.75 2.09
C MET A 50 1.49 -11.99 1.81
N GLY A 51 0.59 -12.29 2.74
CA GLY A 51 -0.53 -13.20 2.46
C GLY A 51 -1.49 -12.60 1.41
N HIS A 52 -2.27 -13.46 0.74
CA HIS A 52 -3.23 -13.01 -0.27
C HIS A 52 -4.21 -11.96 0.27
N ASP A 53 -4.85 -12.26 1.39
CA ASP A 53 -5.89 -11.39 1.95
C ASP A 53 -5.30 -10.09 2.48
N SER A 54 -4.11 -10.14 3.08
CA SER A 54 -3.38 -8.94 3.50
C SER A 54 -3.02 -8.07 2.30
N PHE A 55 -2.58 -8.66 1.19
CA PHE A 55 -2.23 -7.93 -0.02
C PHE A 55 -3.47 -7.23 -0.59
N VAL A 56 -4.54 -7.99 -0.86
CA VAL A 56 -5.78 -7.43 -1.41
C VAL A 56 -6.33 -6.33 -0.49
N THR A 57 -6.44 -6.62 0.80
CA THR A 57 -7.00 -5.67 1.78
C THR A 57 -6.20 -4.37 1.81
N LYS A 58 -4.87 -4.43 1.96
CA LYS A 58 -4.05 -3.23 2.10
C LYS A 58 -4.03 -2.38 0.83
N PHE A 59 -3.92 -2.99 -0.35
CA PHE A 59 -3.94 -2.24 -1.61
C PHE A 59 -5.33 -1.67 -1.95
N SER A 60 -6.42 -2.29 -1.47
CA SER A 60 -7.79 -1.75 -1.60
C SER A 60 -8.15 -0.70 -0.53
N ASP A 61 -7.51 -0.76 0.64
CA ASP A 61 -7.72 0.12 1.79
C ASP A 61 -6.34 0.52 2.35
N PRO A 62 -5.72 1.57 1.77
CA PRO A 62 -4.36 1.96 2.10
C PRO A 62 -4.13 2.32 3.57
N GLY A 63 -5.17 2.69 4.30
CA GLY A 63 -5.09 3.01 5.74
C GLY A 63 -4.66 1.82 6.60
N LYS A 64 -4.69 0.59 6.05
CA LYS A 64 -4.23 -0.64 6.70
C LYS A 64 -2.76 -0.98 6.42
N PHE A 65 -2.04 -0.18 5.62
CA PHE A 65 -0.60 -0.35 5.50
C PHE A 65 0.06 -0.08 6.85
N THR A 66 0.92 -1.01 7.25
CA THR A 66 1.83 -0.81 8.38
C THR A 66 3.09 -0.10 7.92
N VAL A 67 3.84 0.46 8.87
CA VAL A 67 5.17 1.01 8.60
C VAL A 67 6.08 -0.04 7.95
N GLU A 68 6.04 -1.29 8.40
CA GLU A 68 6.83 -2.37 7.82
C GLU A 68 6.47 -2.65 6.35
N ASP A 69 5.19 -2.58 5.99
CA ASP A 69 4.76 -2.76 4.60
C ASP A 69 5.29 -1.64 3.68
N ILE A 70 5.31 -0.41 4.17
CA ILE A 70 5.82 0.77 3.44
C ILE A 70 7.32 0.64 3.23
N LEU A 71 8.07 0.26 4.27
CA LEU A 71 9.51 0.03 4.17
C LEU A 71 9.82 -1.10 3.18
N LYS A 72 9.10 -2.23 3.24
CA LYS A 72 9.26 -3.32 2.27
C LYS A 72 8.98 -2.86 0.85
N LEU A 73 7.93 -2.06 0.64
CA LEU A 73 7.61 -1.54 -0.69
C LEU A 73 8.72 -0.60 -1.19
N SER A 74 9.24 0.26 -0.30
CA SER A 74 10.39 1.13 -0.58
C SER A 74 11.62 0.32 -0.99
N ASP A 75 11.99 -0.69 -0.19
CA ASP A 75 13.15 -1.56 -0.43
C ASP A 75 13.08 -2.28 -1.79
N ILE A 76 11.94 -2.88 -2.13
CA ILE A 76 11.84 -3.66 -3.37
C ILE A 76 11.69 -2.80 -4.62
N SER A 77 11.11 -1.59 -4.49
CA SER A 77 10.83 -0.72 -5.63
C SER A 77 11.86 0.39 -5.83
N ASP A 78 12.77 0.59 -4.88
CA ASP A 78 13.74 1.69 -4.87
C ASP A 78 13.05 3.06 -4.98
N VAL A 79 11.93 3.20 -4.26
CA VAL A 79 11.14 4.42 -4.13
C VAL A 79 11.29 4.94 -2.71
N ASP A 80 11.44 6.25 -2.54
CA ASP A 80 11.46 6.86 -1.21
C ASP A 80 10.17 6.53 -0.44
N LYS A 81 10.32 5.96 0.77
CA LYS A 81 9.25 5.67 1.72
C LYS A 81 8.32 6.86 1.95
N ASP A 82 8.82 8.09 1.89
CA ASP A 82 8.04 9.30 2.16
C ASP A 82 7.09 9.62 0.99
N ILE A 83 7.47 9.26 -0.24
CA ILE A 83 6.59 9.35 -1.43
C ILE A 83 5.45 8.34 -1.31
N ILE A 84 5.78 7.09 -0.93
CA ILE A 84 4.80 6.02 -0.72
C ILE A 84 3.83 6.42 0.40
N TRP A 85 4.37 6.86 1.54
CA TRP A 85 3.59 7.30 2.70
C TRP A 85 2.62 8.42 2.32
N LYS A 86 3.11 9.46 1.64
CA LYS A 86 2.29 10.57 1.19
C LYS A 86 1.08 10.09 0.38
N ARG A 87 1.30 9.22 -0.62
CA ARG A 87 0.21 8.69 -1.46
C ARG A 87 -0.83 7.89 -0.66
N ILE A 88 -0.36 7.06 0.28
CA ILE A 88 -1.22 6.27 1.18
C ILE A 88 -2.07 7.21 2.04
N VAL A 89 -1.48 8.23 2.65
CA VAL A 89 -2.18 9.20 3.48
C VAL A 89 -3.21 9.96 2.65
N GLU A 90 -2.84 10.50 1.49
CA GLU A 90 -3.77 11.24 0.62
C GLU A 90 -5.00 10.40 0.22
N GLU A 91 -4.79 9.12 -0.15
CA GLU A 91 -5.90 8.22 -0.49
C GLU A 91 -6.74 7.86 0.74
N THR A 92 -6.10 7.61 1.89
CA THR A 92 -6.81 7.31 3.15
C THR A 92 -7.63 8.50 3.64
N GLU A 93 -7.10 9.72 3.50
CA GLU A 93 -7.79 10.95 3.87
C GLU A 93 -9.02 11.22 3.01
N ALA A 94 -8.93 10.93 1.71
CA ALA A 94 -10.07 11.05 0.80
C ALA A 94 -11.20 10.07 1.17
N ASN A 95 -10.88 8.93 1.78
CA ASN A 95 -11.84 7.86 2.06
C ASN A 95 -12.33 7.80 3.53
N ARG A 96 -11.62 8.44 4.48
CA ARG A 96 -11.96 8.35 5.91
C ARG A 96 -12.99 9.40 6.35
N THR A 97 -13.80 9.05 7.34
CA THR A 97 -14.55 10.05 8.11
C THR A 97 -13.64 10.66 9.18
N ARG A 98 -13.65 12.00 9.30
CA ARG A 98 -12.90 12.69 10.35
C ARG A 98 -13.50 12.32 11.72
N HIS A 99 -12.65 11.87 12.63
CA HIS A 99 -13.05 11.60 14.01
C HIS A 99 -13.12 12.92 14.80
N ASP A 100 -14.32 13.35 15.15
CA ASP A 100 -14.57 14.59 15.89
C ASP A 100 -14.82 14.29 17.39
N ILE A 101 -13.97 14.85 18.24
CA ILE A 101 -14.03 14.72 19.70
C ILE A 101 -14.53 15.99 20.39
N SER A 102 -15.03 16.98 19.65
CA SER A 102 -15.46 18.28 20.22
C SER A 102 -16.50 18.11 21.33
N HIS A 103 -17.34 17.07 21.23
CA HIS A 103 -18.31 16.70 22.25
C HIS A 103 -17.68 16.32 23.61
N LEU A 104 -16.46 15.74 23.62
CA LEU A 104 -15.72 15.38 24.84
C LEU A 104 -14.96 16.56 25.45
N LEU A 105 -14.71 17.61 24.66
CA LEU A 105 -13.92 18.77 25.07
C LEU A 105 -14.78 19.98 25.48
N SER A 106 -16.11 19.88 25.36
CA SER A 106 -17.00 20.94 25.81
C SER A 106 -16.97 21.06 27.35
N LYS A 107 -16.56 22.24 27.85
CA LYS A 107 -16.57 22.53 29.29
C LYS A 107 -18.00 22.40 29.85
N PRO A 108 -18.19 21.90 31.08
CA PRO A 108 -19.49 21.94 31.72
C PRO A 108 -19.97 23.39 31.79
N LYS A 109 -21.20 23.64 31.34
CA LYS A 109 -21.89 24.91 31.56
C LYS A 109 -22.16 25.04 33.06
N GLY A 110 -21.32 25.79 33.76
CA GLY A 110 -21.57 26.25 35.13
C GLY A 110 -20.47 25.85 36.11
N GLU A 111 -19.48 26.72 36.27
CA GLU A 111 -18.87 27.05 37.56
C GLU A 111 -19.19 28.52 37.86
#